data_AF-A0A2V6UW88-F1
#
_entry.id   AF-A0A2V6UW88-F1
#
_cell.length_a   1.000
_cell.length_b   1.000
_cell.length_c   1.000
_cell.angle_alpha   90.00
_cell.angle_beta   90.00
_cell.angle_gamma   90.00
#
_symmetry.space_group_name_H-M   'P 1'
#
loop_
_entity.id
_entity.type
_entity.pdbx_description
1 polymer ?
#
loop_
_entity_poly.entity_id
_entity_poly.type
_entity_poly.pdbx_seq_one_letter_code
_entity_poly.pdbx_strand_id
1 'polypeptide(L)'
;VAPGVLMLPLQYGYGLLRSARAVSGFTRGLIGASVGLIFAASVEMARASLTTPGAWIVFAVAIVAATVLRWSNLLVLLVPSAIGLALSAFL
;
A
#
# COMPACT_ATOMS: atom_id res chain seq x y z
N VAL A 1 -47.60 -5.36 2.78
CA VAL A 1 -47.06 -5.93 4.04
C VAL A 1 -45.60 -6.33 3.77
N ALA A 2 -44.75 -5.32 3.58
CA ALA A 2 -43.78 -4.82 4.56
C ALA A 2 -42.45 -5.63 4.53
N PRO A 3 -41.58 -5.40 3.51
CA PRO A 3 -40.19 -5.88 3.48
C PRO A 3 -39.35 -5.51 4.72
N GLY A 4 -39.84 -4.59 5.56
CA GLY A 4 -39.20 -4.21 6.83
C GLY A 4 -39.17 -5.31 7.89
N VAL A 5 -40.08 -6.31 7.86
CA VAL A 5 -40.12 -7.37 8.88
C VAL A 5 -38.95 -8.37 8.71
N LEU A 6 -38.46 -8.56 7.49
CA LEU A 6 -37.27 -9.36 7.19
C LEU A 6 -35.96 -8.59 7.42
N MET A 7 -35.96 -7.27 7.25
CA MET A 7 -34.77 -6.43 7.49
C MET A 7 -34.41 -6.34 8.98
N LEU A 8 -35.39 -6.39 9.89
CA LEU A 8 -35.20 -6.33 11.33
C LEU A 8 -34.31 -7.46 11.90
N PRO A 9 -34.60 -8.76 11.67
CA PRO A 9 -33.74 -9.85 12.15
C PRO A 9 -32.38 -9.89 11.45
N LEU A 10 -32.31 -9.47 10.18
CA LEU A 10 -31.05 -9.33 9.44
C LEU A 10 -30.15 -8.25 10.06
N GLN A 11 -30.69 -7.07 10.38
CA GLN A 11 -29.95 -6.01 11.06
C GLN A 11 -29.56 -6.40 12.48
N TYR A 12 -30.42 -7.12 13.20
CA TYR A 12 -30.13 -7.60 14.54
C TYR A 12 -29.04 -8.67 14.57
N GLY A 13 -29.09 -9.62 13.63
CA GLY A 13 -28.04 -10.62 13.42
C GLY A 13 -26.72 -9.98 13.01
N TYR A 14 -26.75 -8.97 12.14
CA TYR A 14 -25.57 -8.20 11.76
C TYR A 14 -25.00 -7.39 12.93
N GLY A 15 -25.86 -6.83 13.80
CA GLY A 15 -25.48 -6.17 15.04
C GLY A 15 -24.78 -7.12 16.02
N LEU A 16 -25.31 -8.33 16.20
CA LEU A 16 -24.72 -9.38 17.03
C LEU A 16 -23.35 -9.83 16.49
N LEU A 17 -23.25 -10.11 15.19
CA LEU A 17 -22.00 -10.47 14.52
C LEU A 17 -20.96 -9.34 14.63
N ARG A 18 -21.37 -8.08 14.41
CA ARG A 18 -20.50 -6.91 14.53
C ARG A 18 -20.04 -6.66 15.97
N SER A 19 -20.88 -6.96 16.96
CA SER A 19 -20.56 -6.84 18.39
C SER A 19 -19.67 -7.97 18.92
N ALA A 20 -19.56 -9.08 18.18
CA ALA A 20 -18.69 -10.18 18.56
C ALA A 20 -17.22 -9.76 18.42
N ARG A 21 -16.47 -9.80 19.54
CA ARG A 21 -15.01 -9.54 19.57
C ARG A 21 -14.25 -10.39 18.55
N ALA A 22 -14.77 -11.57 18.20
CA ALA A 22 -14.23 -12.44 17.16
C ALA A 22 -14.19 -11.77 15.78
N VAL A 23 -15.24 -11.04 15.38
CA VAL A 23 -15.28 -10.33 14.09
C VAL A 23 -14.32 -9.14 14.11
N SER A 24 -14.28 -8.37 15.20
CA SER A 24 -13.31 -7.28 15.34
C SER A 24 -11.85 -7.77 15.33
N GLY A 25 -11.56 -8.89 16.01
CA GLY A 25 -10.24 -9.53 16.01
C GLY A 25 -9.86 -10.06 14.63
N PHE A 26 -10.81 -10.70 13.93
CA PHE A 26 -10.64 -11.15 12.55
C PHE A 26 -10.38 -9.97 11.60
N THR A 27 -11.14 -8.87 11.68
CA THR A 27 -10.91 -7.67 10.86
C THR A 27 -9.54 -7.05 11.13
N ARG A 28 -9.11 -6.95 12.39
CA ARG A 28 -7.76 -6.47 12.73
C ARG A 28 -6.67 -7.40 12.20
N GLY A 29 -6.87 -8.72 12.31
CA GLY A 29 -5.95 -9.72 11.76
C GLY A 29 -5.87 -9.64 10.24
N LEU A 30 -7.02 -9.49 9.58
CA LEU A 30 -7.11 -9.33 8.13
C LEU A 30 -6.40 -8.05 7.66
N ILE A 31 -6.62 -6.91 8.34
CA ILE A 31 -5.92 -5.66 8.05
C ILE A 31 -4.40 -5.85 8.21
N GLY A 32 -3.96 -6.47 9.31
CA GLY A 32 -2.55 -6.77 9.53
C GLY A 32 -1.96 -7.66 8.44
N ALA A 33 -2.68 -8.70 8.03
CA ALA A 33 -2.27 -9.58 6.94
C ALA A 33 -2.22 -8.85 5.59
N SER A 34 -3.19 -7.99 5.28
CA SER A 34 -3.18 -7.17 4.07
C SER A 34 -2.00 -6.20 4.03
N VAL A 35 -1.71 -5.51 5.14
CA VAL A 35 -0.53 -4.63 5.24
C VAL A 35 0.76 -5.45 5.07
N GLY A 36 0.84 -6.63 5.71
CA GLY A 36 1.96 -7.54 5.57
C GLY A 36 2.18 -8.00 4.12
N LEU A 37 1.10 -8.34 3.41
CA LEU A 37 1.14 -8.72 1.99
C LEU A 37 1.60 -7.56 1.09
N ILE A 38 1.09 -6.34 1.31
CA ILE A 38 1.51 -5.15 0.55
C ILE A 38 2.99 -4.89 0.77
N PHE A 39 3.45 -4.98 2.02
CA PHE A 39 4.86 -4.80 2.36
C PHE A 39 5.74 -5.87 1.71
N ALA A 40 5.35 -7.14 1.79
CA ALA A 40 6.05 -8.25 1.16
C ALA A 40 6.17 -8.05 -0.36
N ALA A 41 5.07 -7.71 -1.03
CA ALA A 41 5.05 -7.44 -2.46
C ALA A 41 5.92 -6.24 -2.84
N SER A 42 5.90 -5.17 -2.04
CA SER A 42 6.74 -3.99 -2.26
C SER A 42 8.23 -4.32 -2.14
N VAL A 43 8.60 -5.13 -1.14
CA VAL A 43 9.98 -5.59 -0.93
C VAL A 43 10.45 -6.51 -2.06
N GLU A 44 9.57 -7.39 -2.54
CA GLU A 44 9.85 -8.27 -3.67
C GLU A 44 10.07 -7.48 -4.96
N MET A 45 9.19 -6.52 -5.26
CA MET A 45 9.35 -5.60 -6.40
C MET A 45 10.65 -4.78 -6.30
N ALA A 46 10.99 -4.30 -5.11
CA ALA A 46 12.23 -3.57 -4.88
C ALA A 46 13.46 -4.45 -5.15
N ARG A 47 13.50 -5.69 -4.64
CA ARG A 47 14.60 -6.63 -4.91
C ARG A 47 14.71 -6.97 -6.40
N ALA A 48 13.59 -7.18 -7.09
CA ALA A 48 13.58 -7.49 -8.50
C ALA A 48 14.07 -6.31 -9.38
N SER A 49 13.86 -5.07 -8.92
CA SER A 49 14.19 -3.85 -9.67
C SER A 49 15.57 -3.28 -9.34
N LEU A 50 16.07 -3.47 -8.11
CA LEU A 50 17.37 -2.98 -7.62
C LEU A 50 18.52 -3.93 -7.98
N THR A 51 18.58 -4.37 -9.23
CA THR A 51 19.59 -5.32 -9.70
C THR A 51 20.89 -4.66 -10.14
N THR A 52 20.83 -3.38 -10.53
CA THR A 52 21.99 -2.63 -11.02
C THR A 52 22.45 -1.56 -10.02
N PRO A 53 23.76 -1.24 -9.96
CA PRO A 53 24.26 -0.16 -9.10
C PRO A 53 23.59 1.19 -9.38
N GLY A 54 23.21 1.46 -10.63
CA GLY A 54 22.47 2.66 -11.02
C GLY A 54 21.07 2.75 -10.39
N ALA A 55 20.35 1.64 -10.27
CA ALA A 55 19.03 1.61 -9.65
C ALA A 55 19.08 1.98 -8.15
N TRP A 56 20.14 1.61 -7.45
CA TRP A 56 20.38 2.00 -6.06
C TRP A 56 20.57 3.51 -5.89
N ILE A 57 21.25 4.16 -6.84
CA ILE A 57 21.44 5.61 -6.86
C ILE A 57 20.10 6.32 -7.07
N VAL A 58 19.31 5.88 -8.06
CA VAL A 58 17.98 6.44 -8.34
C VAL A 58 17.06 6.30 -7.12
N PHE A 59 17.11 5.14 -6.44
CA PHE A 59 16.34 4.88 -5.24
C PHE A 59 16.72 5.80 -4.07
N ALA A 60 18.02 6.01 -3.83
CA ALA A 60 18.49 6.93 -2.80
C ALA A 60 18.03 8.38 -3.06
N VAL A 61 18.11 8.84 -4.32
CA VAL A 61 17.64 10.17 -4.71
C VAL A 61 16.12 10.29 -4.52
N ALA A 62 15.35 9.28 -4.90
CA ALA A 62 13.90 9.25 -4.71
C ALA A 62 13.51 9.35 -3.23
N ILE A 63 14.20 8.62 -2.34
CA ILE A 63 13.96 8.68 -0.89
C ILE A 63 14.24 10.08 -0.35
N VAL A 64 15.38 10.68 -0.71
CA VAL A 64 15.76 12.02 -0.25
C VAL A 64 14.75 13.07 -0.73
N ALA A 65 14.32 13.00 -1.99
CA ALA A 65 13.31 13.90 -2.55
C ALA A 65 11.95 13.76 -1.83
N ALA A 66 11.54 12.53 -1.51
CA ALA A 66 10.27 12.25 -0.84
C ALA A 66 10.26 12.68 0.64
N THR A 67 11.34 12.38 1.37
CA THR A 67 11.36 12.49 2.84
C THR A 67 11.90 13.82 3.34
N VAL A 68 12.98 14.32 2.74
CA VAL A 68 13.68 15.52 3.22
C VAL A 68 13.09 16.77 2.59
N LEU A 69 12.82 16.73 1.28
CA LEU A 69 12.37 17.90 0.54
C LEU A 69 10.85 18.08 0.57
N ARG A 70 10.08 17.07 1.02
CA ARG A 70 8.60 17.03 1.02
C ARG A 70 8.01 17.53 -0.31
N TRP A 71 8.69 17.22 -1.40
CA TRP A 71 8.26 17.67 -2.71
C TRP A 71 6.89 17.07 -3.06
N SER A 72 6.11 17.81 -3.84
CA SER A 72 4.82 17.33 -4.36
C SER A 72 5.02 15.95 -4.98
N ASN A 73 4.13 14.99 -4.71
CA ASN A 73 4.27 13.60 -5.17
C ASN A 73 4.60 13.47 -6.66
N LEU A 74 4.14 14.42 -7.50
CA LEU A 74 4.48 14.49 -8.93
C LEU A 74 5.98 14.70 -9.18
N LEU A 75 6.66 15.55 -8.42
CA LEU A 75 8.10 15.80 -8.56
C LEU A 75 8.94 14.62 -8.05
N VAL A 76 8.47 13.95 -7.00
CA VAL A 76 9.10 12.73 -6.45
C VAL A 76 9.05 11.57 -7.46
N LEU A 77 8.05 11.55 -8.35
CA LEU A 77 8.00 10.62 -9.46
C LEU A 77 8.87 11.07 -10.63
N LEU A 78 8.75 12.35 -11.03
CA LEU A 78 9.33 12.84 -12.27
C LEU A 78 10.86 12.90 -12.23
N VAL A 79 11.46 13.34 -11.12
CA VAL A 79 12.91 13.54 -11.02
C VAL A 79 13.68 12.23 -10.99
N PRO A 80 13.35 11.23 -10.15
CA PRO A 80 14.04 9.95 -10.17
C PRO A 80 13.80 9.17 -11.46
N SER A 81 12.61 9.27 -12.07
CA SER A 81 12.34 8.65 -13.37
C SER A 81 13.18 9.27 -14.49
N ALA A 82 13.35 10.59 -14.52
CA ALA A 82 14.21 11.27 -15.49
C ALA A 82 15.69 10.90 -15.30
N ILE A 83 16.15 10.81 -14.05
CA ILE A 83 17.52 10.38 -13.71
C ILE A 83 17.75 8.92 -14.13
N GLY A 84 16.79 8.03 -13.87
CA GLY A 84 16.85 6.64 -14.30
C GLY A 84 16.93 6.49 -15.81
N LEU A 85 16.13 7.26 -16.56
CA LEU A 85 16.19 7.29 -18.02
C LEU A 85 17.54 7.80 -18.53
N ALA A 86 18.07 8.87 -17.95
CA ALA A 86 19.38 9.41 -18.33
C ALA A 86 20.51 8.40 -18.08
N LEU A 87 20.50 7.71 -16.94
CA LEU A 87 21.46 6.64 -16.64
C LEU A 87 21.33 5.46 -17.60
N SER A 88 20.11 5.05 -17.96
CA SER A 88 19.88 3.97 -18.92
C SER A 88 20.30 4.31 -20.36
N ALA A 89 20.37 5.59 -20.70
CA ALA A 89 20.84 6.05 -22.00
C ALA A 89 22.37 6.13 -22.10
N PHE A 90 23.07 6.13 -20.95
CA PHE A 90 24.53 6.29 -20.85
C PHE A 90 25.27 4.99 -20.54
N LEU A 91 24.60 3.97 -20.01
CA LEU A 91 25.12 2.62 -19.73
C LEU A 91 24.67 1.63 -20.81
#